data_AF-A0A7V9HPN6-F1
#
_entry.id   AF-A0A7V9HPN6-F1
#
_cell.length_a   1.000
_cell.length_b   1.000
_cell.length_c   1.000
_cell.angle_alpha   90.00
_cell.angle_beta   90.00
_cell.angle_gamma   90.00
#
_symmetry.space_group_name_H-M   'P 1'
#
loop_
_entity.id
_entity.type
_entity.pdbx_description
1 polymer ?
#
loop_
_entity_poly.entity_id
_entity_poly.type
_entity_poly.pdbx_seq_one_letter_code
_entity_poly.pdbx_strand_id
1 'polypeptide(L)'
;MNAPITRLFIAFLVLFALLVAFTSNWSVFDAEELQAKTENKRPLFEAQQIRPGKIFTSDGEVIADSKSKGKGDALRYIRSYPLGSLFGNPVGYSFLTQGATGLERSEQAVLTGDDNEFVSLLDQLRGHSQEGSDIVTTLNAQAQQVATDQLAAQESPGAVVVIEPQTGAVRVMASTPGYDPNTIPENIGDLTKEGTDSPLFDRATQSTYPPGSTFKVVTAAAALDSGAATPDTILSGASPQTFSGVPLSNAGGEQFGDIDMRTGLTNSVNTYFAQLGESVGPETLIEYMKRFGFEQDPEVELPDDEKVASGIYNGKGNLVNSDFDIARVAIGQGGEEGQILASPMQMAEVAATVANGGTLMKPTLVQEIKDPDGRTTQELDPQVQTEVMSSDTAGALAEMMTSVVEEGTAAGLSLGGTTFAGKTGTAE
;
A
#
# COMPACT_ATOMS: atom_id res chain seq x y z
N MET A 1 -45.93 -58.94 26.50
CA MET A 1 -44.57 -58.71 25.96
C MET A 1 -43.61 -59.64 26.66
N ASN A 2 -42.75 -60.35 25.94
CA ASN A 2 -41.85 -61.34 26.55
C ASN A 2 -40.79 -60.59 27.37
N ALA A 3 -40.76 -60.81 28.69
CA ALA A 3 -39.87 -60.08 29.61
C ALA A 3 -38.37 -60.17 29.22
N PRO A 4 -37.85 -61.30 28.69
CA PRO A 4 -36.48 -61.38 28.20
C PRO A 4 -36.22 -60.48 27.00
N ILE A 5 -37.16 -60.41 26.05
CA ILE A 5 -37.06 -59.56 24.85
C ILE A 5 -37.06 -58.08 25.23
N THR A 6 -37.89 -57.71 26.22
CA THR A 6 -37.97 -56.33 26.70
C THR A 6 -36.67 -55.90 27.40
N ARG A 7 -36.07 -56.78 28.21
CA ARG A 7 -34.77 -56.53 28.85
C ARG A 7 -33.63 -56.42 27.85
N LEU A 8 -33.62 -57.27 26.82
CA LEU A 8 -32.63 -57.22 25.75
C LEU A 8 -32.76 -55.91 24.95
N PHE A 9 -33.99 -55.51 24.61
CA PHE A 9 -34.26 -54.25 23.92
C PHE A 9 -33.80 -53.03 24.73
N ILE A 10 -34.09 -53.00 26.04
CA ILE A 10 -33.62 -51.93 26.94
C ILE A 10 -32.09 -51.92 27.01
N ALA A 11 -31.44 -53.08 27.09
CA ALA A 11 -29.98 -53.16 27.10
C ALA A 11 -29.35 -52.60 25.81
N PHE A 12 -29.93 -52.92 24.64
CA PHE A 12 -29.50 -52.34 23.36
C PHE A 12 -29.75 -50.84 23.27
N LEU A 13 -30.89 -50.35 23.77
CA LEU A 13 -31.20 -48.92 23.82
C LEU A 13 -30.18 -48.16 24.68
N VAL A 14 -29.81 -48.71 25.84
CA VAL A 14 -28.80 -48.12 26.71
C VAL A 14 -27.43 -48.13 26.05
N LEU A 15 -27.03 -49.22 25.40
CA LEU A 15 -25.77 -49.30 24.65
C LEU A 15 -25.74 -48.30 23.49
N PHE A 16 -26.85 -48.13 22.77
CA PHE A 16 -26.95 -47.16 21.68
C PHE A 16 -26.91 -45.72 22.20
N ALA A 17 -27.59 -45.42 23.30
CA ALA A 17 -27.53 -44.11 23.95
C ALA A 17 -26.12 -43.80 24.46
N LEU A 18 -25.41 -44.78 25.03
CA LEU A 18 -24.01 -44.63 25.44
C LEU A 18 -23.08 -44.40 24.25
N LEU A 19 -23.29 -45.12 23.14
CA LEU A 19 -22.53 -44.91 21.91
C LEU A 19 -22.73 -43.49 21.39
N VAL A 20 -23.98 -43.03 21.28
CA VAL A 20 -24.31 -41.66 20.83
C VAL A 20 -23.71 -40.60 21.76
N ALA A 21 -23.80 -40.80 23.08
CA ALA A 21 -23.21 -39.88 24.04
C ALA A 21 -21.68 -39.80 23.90
N PHE A 22 -21.01 -40.96 23.75
CA PHE A 22 -19.57 -41.04 23.58
C PHE A 22 -19.12 -40.41 22.25
N THR A 23 -19.81 -40.69 21.14
CA THR A 23 -19.48 -40.08 19.84
C THR A 23 -19.75 -38.58 19.84
N SER A 24 -20.82 -38.12 20.50
CA SER A 24 -21.15 -36.70 20.59
C SER A 24 -20.12 -35.92 21.41
N ASN A 25 -19.49 -36.55 22.42
CA ASN A 25 -18.39 -35.92 23.16
C ASN A 25 -17.27 -35.48 22.21
N TRP A 26 -16.84 -36.38 21.33
CA TRP A 26 -15.75 -36.09 20.39
C TRP A 26 -16.18 -35.23 19.21
N SER A 27 -17.41 -35.40 18.71
CA SER A 27 -17.87 -34.72 17.49
C SER A 27 -18.49 -33.35 17.73
N VAL A 28 -18.83 -33.00 18.98
CA VAL A 28 -19.48 -31.71 19.31
C VAL A 28 -18.70 -30.94 20.36
N PHE A 29 -18.31 -31.59 21.46
CA PHE A 29 -17.69 -30.88 22.59
C PHE A 29 -16.17 -30.75 22.44
N ASP A 30 -15.49 -31.81 22.01
CA ASP A 30 -14.03 -31.81 21.80
C ASP A 30 -13.64 -31.43 20.37
N ALA A 31 -14.61 -31.18 19.48
CA ALA A 31 -14.36 -31.01 18.04
C ALA A 31 -13.46 -29.80 17.74
N GLU A 32 -13.71 -28.68 18.40
CA GLU A 32 -12.95 -27.44 18.24
C GLU A 32 -11.50 -27.62 18.75
N GLU A 33 -11.32 -28.26 19.91
CA GLU A 33 -10.00 -28.58 20.45
C GLU A 33 -9.22 -29.57 19.56
N LEU A 34 -9.90 -30.59 19.01
CA LEU A 34 -9.30 -31.57 18.10
C LEU A 34 -8.98 -30.96 16.72
N GLN A 35 -9.75 -29.97 16.25
CA GLN A 35 -9.44 -29.20 15.05
C GLN A 35 -8.25 -28.26 15.26
N ALA A 36 -8.14 -27.65 16.43
CA ALA A 36 -7.05 -26.74 16.77
C ALA A 36 -5.69 -27.43 17.04
N LYS A 37 -5.65 -28.76 17.15
CA LYS A 37 -4.40 -29.52 17.34
C LYS A 37 -3.48 -29.40 16.13
N THR A 38 -2.21 -29.10 16.39
CA THR A 38 -1.17 -28.94 15.37
C THR A 38 -0.92 -30.20 14.54
N GLU A 39 -1.24 -31.40 15.08
CA GLU A 39 -1.14 -32.67 14.34
C GLU A 39 -2.31 -32.89 13.37
N ASN A 40 -3.42 -32.16 13.52
CA ASN A 40 -4.59 -32.29 12.66
C ASN A 40 -4.36 -31.56 11.33
N LYS A 41 -3.84 -32.28 10.34
CA LYS A 41 -3.59 -31.74 8.99
C LYS A 41 -4.84 -31.71 8.10
N ARG A 42 -5.98 -32.17 8.58
CA ARG A 42 -7.20 -32.30 7.77
C ARG A 42 -7.73 -30.94 7.29
N PRO A 43 -7.84 -29.89 8.14
CA PRO A 43 -8.24 -28.57 7.67
C PRO A 43 -7.32 -28.01 6.58
N LEU A 44 -6.01 -28.27 6.66
CA LEU A 44 -5.04 -27.86 5.64
C LEU A 44 -5.28 -28.57 4.29
N PHE A 45 -5.70 -29.84 4.32
CA PHE A 45 -6.03 -30.58 3.10
C PHE A 45 -7.39 -30.22 2.50
N GLU A 46 -8.35 -29.84 3.34
CA GLU A 46 -9.66 -29.33 2.91
C GLU A 46 -9.49 -27.92 2.30
N ALA A 47 -8.68 -27.04 2.91
CA ALA A 47 -8.35 -25.72 2.36
C ALA A 47 -7.66 -25.81 0.97
N GLN A 48 -6.80 -26.81 0.75
CA GLN A 48 -6.18 -27.01 -0.56
C GLN A 48 -7.12 -27.59 -1.64
N GLN A 49 -8.32 -28.04 -1.28
CA GLN A 49 -9.34 -28.49 -2.23
C GLN A 49 -10.24 -27.35 -2.72
N ILE A 50 -10.24 -26.21 -2.01
CA ILE A 50 -10.84 -24.96 -2.49
C ILE A 50 -9.95 -24.44 -3.61
N ARG A 51 -10.56 -24.03 -4.72
CA ARG A 51 -9.84 -23.38 -5.82
C ARG A 51 -9.81 -21.88 -5.55
N PRO A 52 -8.63 -21.28 -5.29
CA PRO A 52 -8.59 -19.84 -5.13
C PRO A 52 -8.95 -19.12 -6.41
N GLY A 53 -9.68 -18.02 -6.29
CA GLY A 53 -10.00 -17.14 -7.41
C GLY A 53 -8.76 -16.58 -8.08
N LYS A 54 -8.89 -16.19 -9.35
CA LYS A 54 -7.81 -15.59 -10.13
C LYS A 54 -7.66 -14.12 -9.78
N ILE A 55 -6.44 -13.61 -9.94
CA ILE A 55 -6.16 -12.16 -9.86
C ILE A 55 -5.77 -11.68 -11.25
N PHE A 56 -6.41 -10.62 -11.71
CA PHE A 56 -6.18 -10.00 -13.02
C PHE A 56 -5.67 -8.57 -12.88
N THR A 57 -4.93 -8.10 -13.88
CA THR A 57 -4.69 -6.67 -14.08
C THR A 57 -5.95 -6.00 -14.66
N SER A 58 -6.00 -4.68 -14.57
CA SER A 58 -7.06 -3.85 -15.19
C SER A 58 -7.14 -4.01 -16.71
N ASP A 59 -6.03 -4.36 -17.36
CA ASP A 59 -5.93 -4.65 -18.80
C ASP A 59 -6.13 -6.14 -19.15
N GLY A 60 -6.50 -6.98 -18.18
CA GLY A 60 -7.00 -8.34 -18.39
C GLY A 60 -5.94 -9.46 -18.38
N GLU A 61 -4.69 -9.15 -18.02
CA GLU A 61 -3.64 -10.14 -17.86
C GLU A 61 -3.78 -10.89 -16.52
N VAL A 62 -3.44 -12.18 -16.51
CA VAL A 62 -3.58 -13.02 -15.30
C VAL A 62 -2.32 -12.89 -14.45
N ILE A 63 -2.45 -12.26 -13.28
CA ILE A 63 -1.37 -12.12 -12.30
C ILE A 63 -1.20 -13.42 -11.51
N ALA A 64 -2.31 -14.01 -11.05
CA ALA A 64 -2.31 -15.21 -10.22
C ALA A 64 -3.44 -16.17 -10.62
N ASP A 65 -3.12 -17.46 -10.68
CA ASP A 65 -4.03 -18.57 -11.01
C ASP A 65 -3.67 -19.81 -10.16
N SER A 66 -4.46 -20.86 -10.24
CA SER A 66 -4.31 -22.08 -9.45
C SER A 66 -4.35 -23.32 -10.35
N LYS A 67 -3.29 -24.12 -10.31
CA LYS A 67 -3.18 -25.39 -11.06
C LYS A 67 -3.64 -26.56 -10.19
N SER A 68 -4.56 -27.38 -10.70
CA SER A 68 -5.01 -28.60 -10.03
C SER A 68 -3.95 -29.71 -10.10
N LYS A 69 -3.72 -30.42 -9.00
CA LYS A 69 -2.86 -31.61 -8.89
C LYS A 69 -3.63 -32.72 -8.17
N GLY A 70 -3.64 -33.93 -8.72
CA GLY A 70 -4.41 -35.04 -8.16
C GLY A 70 -5.89 -35.01 -8.54
N LYS A 71 -6.71 -35.87 -7.91
CA LYS A 71 -8.15 -36.03 -8.13
C LYS A 71 -8.83 -36.54 -6.84
N GLY A 72 -10.15 -36.31 -6.70
CA GLY A 72 -10.92 -36.73 -5.52
C GLY A 72 -10.33 -36.15 -4.24
N ASP A 73 -10.23 -36.97 -3.19
CA ASP A 73 -9.67 -36.58 -1.88
C ASP A 73 -8.19 -36.14 -1.93
N ALA A 74 -7.50 -36.45 -3.03
CA ALA A 74 -6.12 -36.03 -3.29
C ALA A 74 -6.00 -34.80 -4.21
N LEU A 75 -7.13 -34.19 -4.62
CA LEU A 75 -7.13 -32.95 -5.40
C LEU A 75 -6.55 -31.81 -4.56
N ARG A 76 -5.59 -31.09 -5.14
CA ARG A 76 -4.96 -29.92 -4.54
C ARG A 76 -4.85 -28.82 -5.58
N TYR A 77 -5.15 -27.59 -5.21
CA TYR A 77 -4.86 -26.41 -6.02
C TYR A 77 -3.55 -25.79 -5.56
N ILE A 78 -2.64 -25.55 -6.51
CA ILE A 78 -1.32 -24.94 -6.28
C ILE A 78 -1.29 -23.61 -7.01
N ARG A 79 -1.01 -22.54 -6.26
CA ARG A 79 -0.92 -21.18 -6.78
C ARG A 79 0.23 -21.03 -7.79
N SER A 80 0.00 -20.28 -8.85
CA SER A 80 0.93 -20.02 -9.96
C SER A 80 0.77 -18.58 -10.42
N TYR A 81 1.87 -17.91 -10.75
CA TYR A 81 1.90 -16.49 -11.10
C TYR A 81 2.46 -16.32 -12.52
N PRO A 82 1.62 -16.26 -13.57
CA PRO A 82 2.08 -16.30 -14.97
C PRO A 82 3.01 -15.16 -15.37
N LEU A 83 2.89 -14.00 -14.71
CA LEU A 83 3.69 -12.80 -15.00
C LEU A 83 5.00 -12.75 -14.18
N GLY A 84 5.37 -13.84 -13.51
CA GLY A 84 6.63 -13.96 -12.77
C GLY A 84 6.80 -12.88 -11.72
N SER A 85 7.93 -12.17 -11.75
CA SER A 85 8.28 -11.17 -10.74
C SER A 85 7.56 -9.82 -10.86
N LEU A 86 6.83 -9.57 -11.95
CA LEU A 86 6.30 -8.24 -12.28
C LEU A 86 5.37 -7.67 -11.19
N PHE A 87 4.66 -8.55 -10.49
CA PHE A 87 3.69 -8.21 -9.45
C PHE A 87 4.00 -8.84 -8.10
N GLY A 88 5.24 -9.32 -7.90
CA GLY A 88 5.61 -10.05 -6.68
C GLY A 88 5.40 -9.24 -5.41
N ASN A 89 5.74 -7.95 -5.40
CA ASN A 89 5.55 -7.09 -4.23
C ASN A 89 4.09 -6.65 -4.01
N PRO A 90 3.38 -6.05 -4.99
CA PRO A 90 2.02 -5.56 -4.74
C PRO A 90 0.97 -6.67 -4.57
N VAL A 91 1.10 -7.80 -5.27
CA VAL A 91 0.15 -8.91 -5.17
C VAL A 91 0.59 -9.96 -4.14
N GLY A 92 1.91 -10.12 -3.95
CA GLY A 92 2.45 -11.05 -2.97
C GLY A 92 2.46 -12.50 -3.46
N TYR A 93 2.42 -13.42 -2.50
CA TYR A 93 2.23 -14.84 -2.74
C TYR A 93 1.23 -15.44 -1.77
N SER A 94 0.79 -16.67 -2.04
CA SER A 94 -0.03 -17.51 -1.17
C SER A 94 0.36 -18.98 -1.35
N PHE A 95 1.03 -19.54 -0.34
CA PHE A 95 1.44 -20.93 -0.28
C PHE A 95 1.20 -21.51 1.11
N LEU A 96 0.75 -22.77 1.19
CA LEU A 96 0.40 -23.41 2.46
C LEU A 96 1.52 -23.36 3.52
N THR A 97 2.77 -23.54 3.10
CA THR A 97 3.92 -23.63 4.01
C THR A 97 4.56 -22.28 4.34
N GLN A 98 4.50 -21.31 3.43
CA GLN A 98 5.13 -20.00 3.61
C GLN A 98 4.14 -18.92 4.06
N GLY A 99 2.85 -19.20 3.99
CA GLY A 99 1.79 -18.22 4.26
C GLY A 99 1.44 -17.40 3.02
N ALA A 100 0.86 -16.24 3.25
CA ALA A 100 0.51 -15.29 2.21
C ALA A 100 1.01 -13.88 2.56
N THR A 101 1.19 -13.04 1.54
CA THR A 101 1.60 -11.63 1.65
C THR A 101 0.82 -10.76 0.67
N GLY A 102 0.94 -9.43 0.78
CA GLY A 102 0.36 -8.48 -0.15
C GLY A 102 -1.15 -8.64 -0.34
N LEU A 103 -1.62 -8.37 -1.56
CA LEU A 103 -3.03 -8.49 -1.92
C LEU A 103 -3.58 -9.91 -1.64
N GLU A 104 -2.80 -10.96 -1.94
CA GLU A 104 -3.18 -12.35 -1.68
C GLU A 104 -3.53 -12.61 -0.20
N ARG A 105 -2.85 -11.96 0.75
CA ARG A 105 -3.17 -12.07 2.19
C ARG A 105 -4.35 -11.20 2.57
N SER A 106 -4.39 -9.95 2.11
CA SER A 106 -5.46 -9.01 2.47
C SER A 106 -6.83 -9.45 1.97
N GLU A 107 -6.89 -10.03 0.77
CA GLU A 107 -8.13 -10.47 0.10
C GLU A 107 -8.31 -11.99 0.17
N GLN A 108 -7.66 -12.66 1.13
CA GLN A 108 -7.68 -14.12 1.23
C GLN A 108 -9.11 -14.67 1.35
N ALA A 109 -9.97 -14.01 2.12
CA ALA A 109 -11.36 -14.44 2.32
C ALA A 109 -12.18 -14.40 1.03
N VAL A 110 -11.96 -13.38 0.19
CA VAL A 110 -12.57 -13.27 -1.15
C VAL A 110 -12.03 -14.37 -2.06
N LEU A 111 -10.71 -14.55 -2.06
CA LEU A 111 -10.01 -15.52 -2.89
C LEU A 111 -10.29 -16.97 -2.49
N THR A 112 -10.74 -17.27 -1.27
CA THR A 112 -11.15 -18.62 -0.84
C THR A 112 -12.66 -18.82 -0.78
N GLY A 113 -13.46 -17.76 -0.96
CA GLY A 113 -14.92 -17.82 -0.83
C GLY A 113 -15.39 -18.03 0.60
N ASP A 114 -14.62 -17.53 1.58
CA ASP A 114 -14.96 -17.53 3.01
C ASP A 114 -15.63 -16.21 3.44
N ASP A 115 -15.85 -15.27 2.51
CA ASP A 115 -16.53 -13.99 2.76
C ASP A 115 -18.01 -14.13 3.18
N ASN A 116 -18.61 -15.31 2.95
CA ASN A 116 -20.02 -15.59 3.23
C ASN A 116 -20.23 -16.96 3.88
N GLU A 117 -20.08 -17.04 5.22
CA GLU A 117 -20.37 -18.24 6.02
C GLU A 117 -21.76 -18.87 5.74
N PHE A 118 -22.75 -18.05 5.39
CA PHE A 118 -24.10 -18.53 5.05
C PHE A 118 -24.17 -19.23 3.68
N VAL A 119 -23.34 -18.82 2.71
CA VAL A 119 -23.30 -19.40 1.37
C VAL A 119 -22.46 -20.68 1.38
N SER A 120 -21.35 -20.72 2.12
CA SER A 120 -20.53 -21.92 2.26
C SER A 120 -21.29 -23.10 2.86
N LEU A 121 -22.18 -22.84 3.83
CA LEU A 121 -23.09 -23.85 4.40
C LEU A 121 -24.13 -24.37 3.38
N LEU A 122 -24.66 -23.50 2.53
CA LEU A 122 -25.63 -23.87 1.49
C LEU A 122 -24.99 -24.63 0.33
N ASP A 123 -23.76 -24.27 -0.05
CA ASP A 123 -23.02 -24.92 -1.13
C ASP A 123 -22.44 -26.28 -0.72
N GLN A 124 -22.01 -26.42 0.53
CA GLN A 124 -21.72 -27.74 1.13
C GLN A 124 -22.95 -28.65 1.13
N LEU A 125 -24.15 -28.11 1.37
CA LEU A 125 -25.41 -28.87 1.30
C LEU A 125 -25.84 -29.22 -0.14
N ARG A 126 -25.39 -28.45 -1.15
CA ARG A 126 -25.70 -28.67 -2.57
C ARG A 126 -24.62 -29.48 -3.31
N GLY A 127 -23.48 -29.73 -2.68
CA GLY A 127 -22.38 -30.50 -3.26
C GLY A 127 -21.58 -29.74 -4.32
N HIS A 128 -21.61 -28.40 -4.30
CA HIS A 128 -20.74 -27.58 -5.13
C HIS A 128 -19.35 -27.48 -4.49
N SER A 129 -18.29 -27.55 -5.30
CA SER A 129 -16.93 -27.25 -4.83
C SER A 129 -16.86 -25.76 -4.53
N GLN A 130 -16.50 -25.40 -3.30
CA GLN A 130 -16.24 -24.02 -2.92
C GLN A 130 -15.09 -23.49 -3.80
N GLU A 131 -15.40 -22.51 -4.65
CA GLU A 131 -14.43 -21.76 -5.45
C GLU A 131 -14.43 -20.31 -4.95
N GLY A 132 -13.26 -19.69 -4.90
CA GLY A 132 -13.15 -18.28 -4.53
C GLY A 132 -13.49 -17.34 -5.67
N SER A 133 -13.78 -16.10 -5.30
CA SER A 133 -14.10 -15.02 -6.25
C SER A 133 -12.83 -14.52 -6.95
N ASP A 134 -12.96 -14.19 -8.23
CA ASP A 134 -11.90 -13.57 -9.01
C ASP A 134 -11.79 -12.07 -8.65
N ILE A 135 -10.57 -11.54 -8.62
CA ILE A 135 -10.27 -10.12 -8.36
C ILE A 135 -9.67 -9.51 -9.62
N VAL A 136 -10.28 -8.42 -10.11
CA VAL A 136 -9.65 -7.52 -11.09
C VAL A 136 -9.02 -6.39 -10.30
N THR A 137 -7.71 -6.20 -10.46
CA THR A 137 -6.97 -5.12 -9.80
C THR A 137 -7.02 -3.83 -10.61
N THR A 138 -6.70 -2.71 -9.98
CA THR A 138 -6.50 -1.42 -10.66
C THR A 138 -5.16 -1.34 -11.40
N LEU A 139 -4.23 -2.25 -11.10
CA LEU A 139 -2.88 -2.30 -11.65
C LEU A 139 -2.91 -2.54 -13.17
N ASN A 140 -2.00 -1.92 -13.92
CA ASN A 140 -1.89 -2.08 -15.36
C ASN A 140 -0.60 -2.81 -15.72
N ALA A 141 -0.69 -3.92 -16.47
CA ALA A 141 0.46 -4.77 -16.80
C ALA A 141 1.55 -4.01 -17.56
N GLN A 142 1.14 -3.26 -18.60
CA GLN A 142 2.08 -2.53 -19.45
C GLN A 142 2.80 -1.41 -18.68
N ALA A 143 2.05 -0.62 -17.89
CA ALA A 143 2.63 0.45 -17.09
C ALA A 143 3.54 -0.08 -15.97
N GLN A 144 3.14 -1.17 -15.32
CA GLN A 144 3.96 -1.86 -14.31
C GLN A 144 5.29 -2.35 -14.92
N GLN A 145 5.25 -2.92 -16.12
CA GLN A 145 6.45 -3.39 -16.82
C GLN A 145 7.39 -2.24 -17.13
N VAL A 146 6.87 -1.12 -17.67
CA VAL A 146 7.68 0.08 -17.93
C VAL A 146 8.34 0.59 -16.65
N ALA A 147 7.59 0.72 -15.55
CA ALA A 147 8.14 1.19 -14.28
C ALA A 147 9.22 0.24 -13.74
N THR A 148 8.98 -1.07 -13.81
CA THR A 148 9.92 -2.09 -13.33
C THR A 148 11.21 -2.10 -14.16
N ASP A 149 11.12 -2.01 -15.48
CA ASP A 149 12.28 -1.97 -16.38
C ASP A 149 13.12 -0.72 -16.16
N GLN A 150 12.47 0.45 -15.99
CA GLN A 150 13.17 1.71 -15.72
C GLN A 150 13.87 1.71 -14.35
N LEU A 151 13.23 1.12 -13.33
CA LEU A 151 13.83 0.93 -12.01
C LEU A 151 14.98 -0.07 -12.05
N ALA A 152 14.83 -1.20 -12.75
CA ALA A 152 15.86 -2.24 -12.87
C ALA A 152 17.09 -1.78 -13.67
N ALA A 153 16.93 -0.75 -14.52
CA ALA A 153 18.02 -0.10 -15.22
C ALA A 153 18.85 0.83 -14.30
N GLN A 154 18.36 1.15 -13.10
CA GLN A 154 19.12 1.92 -12.11
C GLN A 154 20.04 1.00 -11.30
N GLU A 155 21.17 1.53 -10.85
CA GLU A 155 22.11 0.77 -10.00
C GLU A 155 21.60 0.58 -8.57
N SER A 156 20.61 1.38 -8.15
CA SER A 156 20.10 1.40 -6.77
C SER A 156 18.68 0.84 -6.68
N PRO A 157 18.34 0.13 -5.59
CA PRO A 157 16.97 -0.26 -5.29
C PRO A 157 16.04 0.96 -5.24
N GLY A 158 14.79 0.80 -5.68
CA GLY A 158 13.84 1.90 -5.74
C GLY A 158 12.39 1.44 -5.85
N ALA A 159 11.47 2.38 -5.89
CA ALA A 159 10.05 2.12 -6.09
C ALA A 159 9.38 3.23 -6.91
N VAL A 160 8.28 2.87 -7.56
CA VAL A 160 7.43 3.78 -8.32
C VAL A 160 5.98 3.46 -7.99
N VAL A 161 5.22 4.49 -7.65
CA VAL A 161 3.77 4.43 -7.45
C VAL A 161 3.09 5.39 -8.41
N VAL A 162 2.03 4.94 -9.07
CA VAL A 162 1.19 5.77 -9.93
C VAL A 162 -0.26 5.61 -9.48
N ILE A 163 -0.88 6.73 -9.09
CA ILE A 163 -2.26 6.80 -8.64
C ILE A 163 -3.06 7.60 -9.66
N GLU A 164 -4.23 7.11 -10.03
CA GLU A 164 -5.22 7.89 -10.76
C GLU A 164 -5.90 8.89 -9.80
N PRO A 165 -5.69 10.21 -9.97
CA PRO A 165 -6.06 11.19 -8.94
C PRO A 165 -7.55 11.21 -8.60
N GLN A 166 -8.42 11.02 -9.59
CA GLN A 166 -9.87 11.15 -9.44
C GLN A 166 -10.52 9.98 -8.71
N THR A 167 -9.86 8.82 -8.70
CA THR A 167 -10.45 7.57 -8.21
C THR A 167 -9.68 6.94 -7.05
N GLY A 168 -8.39 7.31 -6.87
CA GLY A 168 -7.49 6.61 -5.97
C GLY A 168 -6.96 5.29 -6.54
N ALA A 169 -7.34 4.91 -7.76
CA ALA A 169 -6.91 3.65 -8.36
C ALA A 169 -5.39 3.60 -8.53
N VAL A 170 -4.73 2.65 -7.89
CA VAL A 170 -3.28 2.46 -8.02
C VAL A 170 -3.01 1.71 -9.33
N ARG A 171 -2.43 2.41 -10.30
CA ARG A 171 -2.14 1.88 -11.64
C ARG A 171 -0.79 1.16 -11.70
N VAL A 172 0.16 1.59 -10.88
CA VAL A 172 1.50 1.01 -10.76
C VAL A 172 1.92 1.02 -9.29
N MET A 173 2.49 -0.09 -8.82
CA MET A 173 3.16 -0.20 -7.54
C MET A 173 4.36 -1.14 -7.72
N ALA A 174 5.48 -0.57 -8.14
CA ALA A 174 6.70 -1.30 -8.47
C ALA A 174 7.76 -1.09 -7.39
N SER A 175 8.47 -2.17 -7.03
CA SER A 175 9.61 -2.16 -6.11
C SER A 175 10.74 -2.97 -6.75
N THR A 176 11.96 -2.44 -6.73
CA THR A 176 13.16 -3.15 -7.19
C THR A 176 14.25 -3.16 -6.11
N PRO A 177 15.03 -4.25 -6.00
CA PRO A 177 14.81 -5.53 -6.66
C PRO A 177 13.52 -6.20 -6.16
N GLY A 178 12.79 -6.86 -7.07
CA GLY A 178 11.61 -7.66 -6.76
C GLY A 178 11.94 -9.16 -6.72
N TYR A 179 10.92 -10.01 -6.65
CA TYR A 179 11.06 -11.47 -6.64
C TYR A 179 9.96 -12.13 -7.46
N ASP A 180 10.20 -13.35 -7.94
CA ASP A 180 9.18 -14.19 -8.57
C ASP A 180 8.46 -15.04 -7.49
N PRO A 181 7.17 -14.81 -7.24
CA PRO A 181 6.37 -15.59 -6.28
C PRO A 181 6.42 -17.10 -6.52
N ASN A 182 6.57 -17.58 -7.77
CA ASN A 182 6.64 -19.01 -8.07
C ASN A 182 7.86 -19.69 -7.44
N THR A 183 8.89 -18.93 -7.08
CA THR A 183 10.14 -19.46 -6.49
C THR A 183 10.09 -19.60 -4.98
N ILE A 184 9.11 -18.98 -4.31
CA ILE A 184 8.99 -18.93 -2.85
C ILE A 184 8.98 -20.32 -2.18
N PRO A 185 8.25 -21.34 -2.71
CA PRO A 185 8.22 -22.65 -2.07
C PRO A 185 9.59 -23.33 -1.93
N GLU A 186 10.52 -23.01 -2.83
CA GLU A 186 11.84 -23.64 -2.90
C GLU A 186 12.96 -22.71 -2.40
N ASN A 187 12.84 -21.40 -2.62
CA ASN A 187 13.95 -20.45 -2.52
C ASN A 187 13.72 -19.28 -1.53
N ILE A 188 12.67 -19.31 -0.70
CA ILE A 188 12.42 -18.22 0.27
C ILE A 188 13.64 -17.92 1.14
N GLY A 189 14.35 -18.95 1.59
CA GLY A 189 15.53 -18.81 2.44
C GLY A 189 16.71 -18.13 1.74
N ASP A 190 16.79 -18.17 0.41
CA ASP A 190 17.80 -17.42 -0.35
C ASP A 190 17.42 -15.95 -0.48
N LEU A 191 16.13 -15.66 -0.68
CA LEU A 191 15.60 -14.29 -0.80
C LEU A 191 15.71 -13.50 0.52
N THR A 192 15.70 -14.18 1.67
CA THR A 192 15.82 -13.57 3.00
C THR A 192 17.26 -13.47 3.53
N LYS A 193 18.28 -13.84 2.75
CA LYS A 193 19.68 -13.74 3.19
C LYS A 193 20.13 -12.28 3.30
N GLU A 194 20.99 -12.01 4.28
CA GLU A 194 21.69 -10.72 4.32
C GLU A 194 22.48 -10.49 3.03
N GLY A 195 22.37 -9.29 2.46
CA GLY A 195 23.08 -8.90 1.24
C GLY A 195 22.35 -9.15 -0.09
N THR A 196 21.07 -9.54 -0.09
CA THR A 196 20.24 -9.71 -1.30
C THR A 196 19.45 -8.46 -1.71
N ASP A 197 19.72 -7.32 -1.07
CA ASP A 197 18.92 -6.10 -1.21
C ASP A 197 17.42 -6.31 -0.92
N SER A 198 17.06 -7.27 -0.06
CA SER A 198 15.70 -7.46 0.48
C SER A 198 14.58 -7.43 -0.58
N PRO A 199 14.53 -8.41 -1.52
CA PRO A 199 13.61 -8.37 -2.65
C PRO A 199 12.14 -8.60 -2.27
N LEU A 200 11.88 -9.26 -1.13
CA LEU A 200 10.53 -9.45 -0.59
C LEU A 200 9.92 -8.15 -0.03
N PHE A 201 10.75 -7.15 0.25
CA PHE A 201 10.35 -5.92 0.90
C PHE A 201 9.78 -4.93 -0.12
N ASP A 202 8.52 -4.52 0.07
CA ASP A 202 7.91 -3.52 -0.80
C ASP A 202 8.32 -2.10 -0.36
N ARG A 203 9.24 -1.51 -1.13
CA ARG A 203 9.72 -0.16 -0.88
C ARG A 203 8.66 0.92 -1.10
N ALA A 204 7.57 0.61 -1.81
CA ALA A 204 6.50 1.56 -2.06
C ALA A 204 5.70 1.87 -0.79
N THR A 205 5.50 0.88 0.08
CA THR A 205 4.59 0.98 1.24
C THR A 205 5.22 0.59 2.58
N GLN A 206 6.32 -0.18 2.60
CA GLN A 206 6.95 -0.67 3.83
C GLN A 206 8.17 0.16 4.26
N SER A 207 8.62 1.09 3.41
CA SER A 207 9.78 1.93 3.67
C SER A 207 9.42 3.41 3.65
N THR A 208 10.08 4.17 4.52
CA THR A 208 10.05 5.63 4.48
C THR A 208 11.45 6.18 4.21
N TYR A 209 11.53 7.26 3.43
CA TYR A 209 12.76 7.93 3.07
C TYR A 209 12.62 9.43 3.32
N PRO A 210 13.70 10.18 3.56
CA PRO A 210 13.59 11.63 3.59
C PRO A 210 13.11 12.12 2.21
N PRO A 211 11.95 12.80 2.11
CA PRO A 211 11.39 13.22 0.83
C PRO A 211 12.19 14.34 0.15
N GLY A 212 13.03 15.05 0.91
CA GLY A 212 13.77 16.21 0.45
C GLY A 212 12.84 17.25 -0.20
N SER A 213 13.31 17.88 -1.26
CA SER A 213 12.56 18.98 -1.90
C SER A 213 11.19 18.61 -2.47
N THR A 214 10.79 17.32 -2.55
CA THR A 214 9.41 16.96 -2.88
C THR A 214 8.42 17.39 -1.80
N PHE A 215 8.84 17.40 -0.52
CA PHE A 215 8.00 17.82 0.61
C PHE A 215 7.66 19.32 0.61
N LYS A 216 8.40 20.14 -0.14
CA LYS A 216 8.07 21.56 -0.34
C LYS A 216 6.67 21.77 -0.91
N VAL A 217 6.11 20.77 -1.61
CA VAL A 217 4.72 20.77 -2.07
C VAL A 217 3.75 20.79 -0.88
N VAL A 218 4.01 19.99 0.16
CA VAL A 218 3.21 19.97 1.41
C VAL A 218 3.36 21.31 2.14
N THR A 219 4.58 21.83 2.27
CA THR A 219 4.84 23.15 2.89
C THR A 219 4.13 24.29 2.14
N ALA A 220 4.18 24.30 0.81
CA ALA A 220 3.50 25.30 -0.02
C ALA A 220 1.98 25.22 0.13
N ALA A 221 1.42 24.00 0.09
CA ALA A 221 -0.01 23.77 0.30
C ALA A 221 -0.46 24.32 1.67
N ALA A 222 0.27 24.00 2.73
CA ALA A 222 -0.02 24.49 4.08
C ALA A 222 0.05 26.02 4.16
N ALA A 223 1.05 26.64 3.53
CA ALA A 223 1.23 28.08 3.55
C ALA A 223 0.13 28.84 2.81
N LEU A 224 -0.25 28.35 1.62
CA LEU A 224 -1.29 28.97 0.80
C LEU A 224 -2.68 28.79 1.42
N ASP A 225 -3.03 27.58 1.82
CA ASP A 225 -4.40 27.27 2.23
C ASP A 225 -4.73 27.75 3.66
N SER A 226 -3.71 27.85 4.53
CA SER A 226 -3.87 28.52 5.84
C SER A 226 -3.90 30.05 5.74
N GLY A 227 -3.50 30.62 4.59
CA GLY A 227 -3.30 32.05 4.41
C GLY A 227 -2.05 32.61 5.09
N ALA A 228 -1.12 31.76 5.56
CA ALA A 228 0.17 32.18 6.09
C ALA A 228 1.05 32.87 5.03
N ALA A 229 0.87 32.52 3.76
CA ALA A 229 1.50 33.17 2.62
C ALA A 229 0.56 33.20 1.41
N THR A 230 0.94 34.02 0.43
CA THR A 230 0.31 34.08 -0.89
C THR A 230 1.36 33.72 -1.95
N PRO A 231 0.97 33.42 -3.20
CA PRO A 231 1.94 33.20 -4.28
C PRO A 231 2.92 34.38 -4.45
N ASP A 232 2.47 35.60 -4.17
CA ASP A 232 3.22 36.86 -4.27
C ASP A 232 4.08 37.17 -3.03
N THR A 233 4.08 36.30 -2.01
CA THR A 233 4.90 36.50 -0.80
C THR A 233 6.38 36.47 -1.14
N ILE A 234 7.03 37.63 -0.99
CA ILE A 234 8.45 37.81 -1.26
C ILE A 234 9.28 37.48 -0.02
N LEU A 235 10.21 36.52 -0.15
CA LEU A 235 11.17 36.15 0.90
C LEU A 235 12.59 36.13 0.33
N SER A 236 13.58 36.21 1.22
CA SER A 236 14.98 36.23 0.79
C SER A 236 15.46 34.84 0.39
N GLY A 237 15.85 34.67 -0.86
CA GLY A 237 16.58 33.51 -1.38
C GLY A 237 18.10 33.61 -1.22
N ALA A 238 18.60 34.42 -0.29
CA ALA A 238 20.03 34.51 0.03
C ALA A 238 20.54 33.18 0.65
N SER A 239 21.83 32.89 0.52
CA SER A 239 22.48 31.67 1.03
C SER A 239 23.89 31.93 1.57
N PRO A 240 24.34 31.30 2.66
CA PRO A 240 23.53 30.55 3.62
C PRO A 240 22.68 31.50 4.47
N GLN A 241 21.64 30.95 5.09
CA GLN A 241 20.89 31.61 6.17
C GLN A 241 20.92 30.72 7.42
N THR A 242 20.63 31.28 8.59
CA THR A 242 20.66 30.55 9.87
C THR A 242 19.25 30.39 10.40
N PHE A 243 18.85 29.14 10.62
CA PHE A 243 17.56 28.75 11.20
C PHE A 243 17.84 27.91 12.43
N SER A 244 17.14 28.17 13.54
CA SER A 244 17.34 27.43 14.80
C SER A 244 18.82 27.36 15.26
N GLY A 245 19.63 28.38 14.92
CA GLY A 245 21.07 28.41 15.23
C GLY A 245 21.98 27.60 14.30
N VAL A 246 21.43 26.94 13.27
CA VAL A 246 22.19 26.10 12.32
C VAL A 246 22.14 26.70 10.91
N PRO A 247 23.27 26.77 10.17
CA PRO A 247 23.26 27.25 8.78
C PRO A 247 22.53 26.27 7.84
N LEU A 248 21.83 26.85 6.87
CA LEU A 248 21.12 26.17 5.79
C LEU A 248 21.44 26.88 4.47
N SER A 249 21.80 26.10 3.46
CA SER A 249 22.26 26.59 2.17
C SER A 249 21.31 26.18 1.06
N ASN A 250 21.23 27.01 0.02
CA ASN A 250 20.67 26.59 -1.27
C ASN A 250 21.59 25.59 -1.96
N ALA A 251 21.05 24.80 -2.88
CA ALA A 251 21.84 23.95 -3.74
C ALA A 251 22.96 24.76 -4.42
N GLY A 252 24.19 24.25 -4.39
CA GLY A 252 25.36 24.96 -4.94
C GLY A 252 25.73 26.28 -4.25
N GLY A 253 25.05 26.67 -3.16
CA GLY A 253 25.24 27.97 -2.50
C GLY A 253 24.67 29.15 -3.30
N GLU A 254 23.73 28.88 -4.21
CA GLU A 254 23.17 29.89 -5.12
C GLU A 254 22.42 31.02 -4.38
N GLN A 255 22.51 32.22 -4.95
CA GLN A 255 21.87 33.44 -4.47
C GLN A 255 20.73 33.81 -5.40
N PHE A 256 19.50 33.88 -4.88
CA PHE A 256 18.34 34.23 -5.69
C PHE A 256 17.84 35.66 -5.45
N GLY A 257 18.39 36.37 -4.46
CA GLY A 257 17.84 37.66 -4.03
C GLY A 257 16.46 37.49 -3.42
N ASP A 258 15.64 38.53 -3.45
CA ASP A 258 14.26 38.46 -2.96
C ASP A 258 13.36 37.91 -4.07
N ILE A 259 12.65 36.82 -3.78
CA ILE A 259 11.87 36.06 -4.77
C ILE A 259 10.47 35.71 -4.25
N ASP A 260 9.55 35.44 -5.16
CA ASP A 260 8.20 34.95 -4.87
C ASP A 260 8.15 33.42 -4.69
N MET A 261 6.98 32.90 -4.31
CA MET A 261 6.80 31.46 -4.06
C MET A 261 6.99 30.63 -5.32
N ARG A 262 6.52 31.12 -6.47
CA ARG A 262 6.66 30.46 -7.76
C ARG A 262 8.13 30.26 -8.10
N THR A 263 8.93 31.31 -8.02
CA THR A 263 10.38 31.27 -8.27
C THR A 263 11.08 30.36 -7.25
N GLY A 264 10.67 30.44 -5.99
CA GLY A 264 11.15 29.58 -4.91
C GLY A 264 10.92 28.09 -5.20
N LEU A 265 9.72 27.71 -5.66
CA LEU A 265 9.38 26.31 -5.96
C LEU A 265 10.06 25.84 -7.25
N THR A 266 10.02 26.64 -8.32
CA THR A 266 10.67 26.38 -9.62
C THR A 266 12.15 26.05 -9.47
N ASN A 267 12.88 26.88 -8.72
CA ASN A 267 14.32 26.73 -8.50
C ASN A 267 14.65 25.91 -7.25
N SER A 268 13.63 25.40 -6.55
CA SER A 268 13.78 24.58 -5.35
C SER A 268 14.62 25.25 -4.24
N VAL A 269 14.43 26.56 -4.02
CA VAL A 269 15.25 27.38 -3.10
C VAL A 269 15.02 26.98 -1.64
N ASN A 270 16.04 26.43 -0.98
CA ASN A 270 15.92 25.90 0.38
C ASN A 270 15.65 27.02 1.40
N THR A 271 16.37 28.14 1.31
CA THR A 271 16.22 29.23 2.28
C THR A 271 14.85 29.92 2.20
N TYR A 272 14.24 29.96 1.01
CA TYR A 272 12.87 30.42 0.84
C TYR A 272 11.88 29.51 1.60
N PHE A 273 11.96 28.19 1.38
CA PHE A 273 11.04 27.23 2.01
C PHE A 273 11.28 27.04 3.51
N ALA A 274 12.51 27.27 3.99
CA ALA A 274 12.81 27.32 5.41
C ALA A 274 12.07 28.48 6.10
N GLN A 275 12.14 29.70 5.55
CA GLN A 275 11.38 30.86 6.04
C GLN A 275 9.86 30.65 5.90
N LEU A 276 9.43 30.02 4.80
CA LEU A 276 8.01 29.69 4.60
C LEU A 276 7.53 28.72 5.68
N GLY A 277 8.32 27.70 6.00
CA GLY A 277 8.06 26.77 7.10
C GLY A 277 7.90 27.48 8.45
N GLU A 278 8.81 28.39 8.80
CA GLU A 278 8.70 29.22 10.01
C GLU A 278 7.44 30.07 10.03
N SER A 279 7.01 30.58 8.86
CA SER A 279 5.78 31.37 8.72
C SER A 279 4.51 30.54 8.89
N VAL A 280 4.53 29.28 8.43
CA VAL A 280 3.44 28.30 8.63
C VAL A 280 3.34 27.88 10.09
N GLY A 281 4.49 27.62 10.74
CA GLY A 281 4.53 27.12 12.11
C GLY A 281 4.24 25.61 12.23
N PRO A 282 4.68 24.96 13.32
CA PRO A 282 4.69 23.50 13.42
C PRO A 282 3.29 22.90 13.49
N GLU A 283 2.38 23.55 14.23
CA GLU A 283 1.00 23.09 14.40
C GLU A 283 0.27 23.01 13.06
N THR A 284 0.33 24.09 12.26
CA THR A 284 -0.31 24.15 10.94
C THR A 284 0.35 23.17 9.96
N LEU A 285 1.68 23.06 9.95
CA LEU A 285 2.34 22.10 9.07
C LEU A 285 1.90 20.66 9.36
N ILE A 286 1.84 20.28 10.64
CA ILE A 286 1.38 18.95 11.08
C ILE A 286 -0.09 18.73 10.72
N GLU A 287 -0.93 19.76 10.86
CA GLU A 287 -2.34 19.67 10.45
C GLU A 287 -2.47 19.32 8.97
N TYR A 288 -1.75 20.02 8.08
CA TYR A 288 -1.78 19.70 6.65
C TYR A 288 -1.15 18.33 6.35
N MET A 289 -0.06 17.97 7.01
CA MET A 289 0.51 16.62 6.90
C MET A 289 -0.54 15.54 7.22
N LYS A 290 -1.31 15.70 8.31
CA LYS A 290 -2.39 14.77 8.65
C LYS A 290 -3.48 14.73 7.60
N ARG A 291 -3.86 15.88 7.05
CA ARG A 291 -4.84 15.92 5.95
C ARG A 291 -4.35 15.17 4.71
N PHE A 292 -3.04 15.22 4.42
CA PHE A 292 -2.42 14.42 3.36
C PHE A 292 -2.26 12.92 3.70
N GLY A 293 -2.60 12.47 4.91
CA GLY A 293 -2.49 11.06 5.32
C GLY A 293 -1.26 10.70 6.15
N PHE A 294 -0.37 11.66 6.45
CA PHE A 294 0.77 11.40 7.35
C PHE A 294 0.29 11.08 8.78
N GLU A 295 1.18 10.45 9.56
CA GLU A 295 0.96 9.86 10.90
C GLU A 295 0.02 8.64 10.92
N GLN A 296 -0.36 8.12 9.75
CA GLN A 296 -1.21 6.93 9.61
C GLN A 296 -0.62 6.02 8.53
N ASP A 297 -0.87 4.71 8.67
CA ASP A 297 -0.53 3.76 7.60
C ASP A 297 -1.41 4.05 6.38
N PRO A 298 -0.87 3.94 5.14
CA PRO A 298 -1.65 4.14 3.92
C PRO A 298 -2.92 3.29 3.88
N GLU A 299 -4.03 3.86 3.44
CA GLU A 299 -5.35 3.22 3.46
C GLU A 299 -5.59 2.27 2.26
N VAL A 300 -4.55 1.53 1.83
CA VAL A 300 -4.58 0.58 0.70
C VAL A 300 -4.81 -0.87 1.17
N GLU A 301 -5.35 -1.72 0.30
CA GLU A 301 -5.64 -3.15 0.55
C GLU A 301 -4.35 -3.99 0.63
N LEU A 302 -3.56 -3.71 1.66
CA LEU A 302 -2.37 -4.46 2.05
C LEU A 302 -2.42 -4.74 3.55
N PRO A 303 -1.78 -5.83 4.02
CA PRO A 303 -1.67 -6.14 5.43
C PRO A 303 -1.04 -5.00 6.25
N ASP A 304 -1.45 -4.85 7.50
CA ASP A 304 -0.97 -3.76 8.38
C ASP A 304 0.55 -3.83 8.64
N ASP A 305 1.13 -5.02 8.68
CA ASP A 305 2.58 -5.25 8.79
C ASP A 305 3.34 -5.08 7.45
N GLU A 306 2.64 -4.75 6.37
CA GLU A 306 3.21 -4.44 5.04
C GLU A 306 3.01 -2.96 4.63
N LYS A 307 2.74 -2.12 5.64
CA LYS A 307 2.57 -0.68 5.50
C LYS A 307 3.37 0.04 6.58
N VAL A 308 3.77 1.26 6.30
CA VAL A 308 4.41 2.14 7.28
C VAL A 308 3.88 3.56 7.15
N ALA A 309 3.50 4.13 8.29
CA ALA A 309 3.15 5.53 8.38
C ALA A 309 4.31 6.43 7.94
N SER A 310 3.97 7.53 7.27
CA SER A 310 4.90 8.63 7.00
C SER A 310 4.78 9.69 8.09
N GLY A 311 5.83 10.46 8.39
CA GLY A 311 5.77 11.49 9.42
C GLY A 311 7.12 12.00 9.88
N ILE A 312 7.12 12.78 10.96
CA ILE A 312 8.35 13.29 11.58
C ILE A 312 8.78 12.31 12.68
N TYR A 313 9.95 11.72 12.53
CA TYR A 313 10.49 10.74 13.47
C TYR A 313 11.68 11.31 14.23
N ASN A 314 11.72 11.11 15.56
CA ASN A 314 12.93 11.38 16.33
C ASN A 314 13.96 10.23 16.19
N GLY A 315 15.16 10.42 16.74
CA GLY A 315 16.25 9.43 16.72
C GLY A 315 15.96 8.10 17.43
N LYS A 316 14.79 7.97 18.08
CA LYS A 316 14.30 6.72 18.66
C LYS A 316 13.28 6.00 17.77
N GLY A 317 12.98 6.55 16.59
CA GLY A 317 12.00 6.00 15.65
C GLY A 317 10.54 6.24 16.06
N ASN A 318 10.26 7.22 16.93
CA ASN A 318 8.88 7.56 17.29
C ASN A 318 8.41 8.79 16.51
N LEU A 319 7.14 8.78 16.10
CA LEU A 319 6.46 9.95 15.57
C LEU A 319 6.45 11.07 16.62
N VAL A 320 6.76 12.29 16.18
CA VAL A 320 6.77 13.51 17.00
C VAL A 320 6.01 14.63 16.32
N ASN A 321 5.36 15.46 17.14
CA ASN A 321 4.57 16.61 16.70
C ASN A 321 5.06 17.93 17.32
N SER A 322 6.18 17.91 18.04
CA SER A 322 6.81 19.08 18.65
C SER A 322 8.32 18.92 18.67
N ASP A 323 9.01 20.01 19.03
CA ASP A 323 10.45 20.01 19.33
C ASP A 323 11.34 19.54 18.16
N PHE A 324 10.99 19.93 16.93
CA PHE A 324 11.80 19.71 15.73
C PHE A 324 12.14 21.03 15.03
N ASP A 325 13.21 21.03 14.23
CA ASP A 325 13.61 22.17 13.40
C ASP A 325 12.68 22.31 12.19
N ILE A 326 11.63 23.13 12.33
CA ILE A 326 10.61 23.33 11.29
C ILE A 326 11.20 23.80 9.97
N ALA A 327 12.24 24.64 10.00
CA ALA A 327 12.89 25.14 8.79
C ALA A 327 13.48 24.00 7.95
N ARG A 328 13.98 22.94 8.59
CA ARG A 328 14.50 21.73 7.92
C ARG A 328 13.40 20.79 7.50
N VAL A 329 12.42 20.56 8.36
CA VAL A 329 11.25 19.74 8.04
C VAL A 329 10.53 20.29 6.82
N ALA A 330 10.35 21.60 6.74
CA ALA A 330 9.69 22.29 5.64
C ALA A 330 10.38 22.10 4.26
N ILE A 331 11.66 21.71 4.24
CA ILE A 331 12.39 21.37 3.00
C ILE A 331 12.55 19.86 2.80
N GLY A 332 11.86 19.04 3.59
CA GLY A 332 11.90 17.58 3.53
C GLY A 332 13.15 16.96 4.16
N GLN A 333 13.78 17.66 5.10
CA GLN A 333 14.96 17.21 5.84
C GLN A 333 14.70 17.26 7.36
N GLY A 334 15.70 16.89 8.16
CA GLY A 334 15.61 17.02 9.61
C GLY A 334 16.85 16.50 10.31
N GLY A 335 16.72 16.23 11.59
CA GLY A 335 17.81 15.73 12.43
C GLY A 335 17.30 14.78 13.52
N GLU A 336 18.14 14.50 14.52
CA GLU A 336 17.83 13.57 15.61
C GLU A 336 16.55 13.94 16.39
N GLU A 337 16.23 15.24 16.47
CA GLU A 337 15.04 15.74 17.16
C GLU A 337 13.74 15.50 16.35
N GLY A 338 13.85 15.48 15.02
CA GLY A 338 12.74 15.26 14.11
C GLY A 338 13.19 15.23 12.65
N GLN A 339 13.07 14.07 12.02
CA GLN A 339 13.34 13.82 10.62
C GLN A 339 12.04 13.47 9.91
N ILE A 340 11.65 14.28 8.93
CA ILE A 340 10.53 13.95 8.06
C ILE A 340 10.91 12.78 7.14
N LEU A 341 10.10 11.74 7.19
CA LEU A 341 10.23 10.54 6.38
C LEU A 341 8.89 10.25 5.69
N ALA A 342 8.92 9.87 4.43
CA ALA A 342 7.74 9.56 3.64
C ALA A 342 7.95 8.30 2.78
N SER A 343 6.91 7.48 2.65
CA SER A 343 6.90 6.39 1.69
C SER A 343 6.67 6.91 0.26
N PRO A 344 7.11 6.17 -0.78
CA PRO A 344 6.75 6.49 -2.16
C PRO A 344 5.24 6.53 -2.39
N MET A 345 4.46 5.68 -1.70
CA MET A 345 3.00 5.74 -1.69
C MET A 345 2.51 7.10 -1.18
N GLN A 346 2.99 7.54 -0.01
CA GLN A 346 2.59 8.81 0.59
C GLN A 346 2.88 10.01 -0.33
N MET A 347 4.04 10.02 -1.00
CA MET A 347 4.38 11.10 -1.91
C MET A 347 3.58 11.05 -3.22
N ALA A 348 3.14 9.86 -3.65
CA ALA A 348 2.19 9.73 -4.75
C ALA A 348 0.80 10.26 -4.37
N GLU A 349 0.35 10.02 -3.14
CA GLU A 349 -0.90 10.60 -2.60
C GLU A 349 -0.85 12.12 -2.54
N VAL A 350 0.29 12.72 -2.14
CA VAL A 350 0.49 14.18 -2.17
C VAL A 350 0.33 14.72 -3.60
N ALA A 351 0.98 14.09 -4.59
CA ALA A 351 0.88 14.52 -5.99
C ALA A 351 -0.54 14.33 -6.55
N ALA A 352 -1.18 13.20 -6.24
CA ALA A 352 -2.55 12.90 -6.64
C ALA A 352 -3.54 13.90 -6.04
N THR A 353 -3.37 14.30 -4.78
CA THR A 353 -4.21 15.31 -4.12
C THR A 353 -4.16 16.65 -4.85
N VAL A 354 -2.97 17.13 -5.21
CA VAL A 354 -2.82 18.38 -5.98
C VAL A 354 -3.48 18.24 -7.36
N ALA A 355 -3.25 17.12 -8.04
CA ALA A 355 -3.86 16.84 -9.34
C ALA A 355 -5.38 16.67 -9.29
N ASN A 356 -5.94 16.29 -8.14
CA ASN A 356 -7.37 16.12 -7.90
C ASN A 356 -8.01 17.37 -7.25
N GLY A 357 -7.42 18.54 -7.43
CA GLY A 357 -8.04 19.80 -6.97
C GLY A 357 -8.10 19.97 -5.45
N GLY A 358 -7.22 19.29 -4.71
CA GLY A 358 -7.11 19.41 -3.25
C GLY A 358 -7.77 18.29 -2.47
N THR A 359 -8.43 17.35 -3.14
CA THR A 359 -9.09 16.20 -2.51
C THR A 359 -8.22 14.95 -2.58
N LEU A 360 -7.88 14.39 -1.41
CA LEU A 360 -7.20 13.09 -1.31
C LEU A 360 -8.23 11.96 -1.42
N MET A 361 -8.10 11.14 -2.45
CA MET A 361 -8.87 9.91 -2.62
C MET A 361 -8.19 8.76 -1.88
N LYS A 362 -8.98 7.87 -1.29
CA LYS A 362 -8.46 6.64 -0.68
C LYS A 362 -7.81 5.78 -1.79
N PRO A 363 -6.52 5.42 -1.67
CA PRO A 363 -5.87 4.57 -2.67
C PRO A 363 -6.50 3.17 -2.66
N THR A 364 -6.61 2.54 -3.83
CA THR A 364 -7.13 1.16 -3.92
C THR A 364 -6.45 0.33 -5.01
N LEU A 365 -6.26 -0.95 -4.71
CA LEU A 365 -5.75 -1.99 -5.61
C LEU A 365 -6.87 -2.80 -6.26
N VAL A 366 -8.11 -2.68 -5.80
CA VAL A 366 -9.25 -3.51 -6.25
C VAL A 366 -10.15 -2.71 -7.18
N GLN A 367 -10.27 -3.18 -8.42
CA GLN A 367 -11.16 -2.61 -9.44
C GLN A 367 -12.54 -3.28 -9.43
N GLU A 368 -12.57 -4.61 -9.29
CA GLU A 368 -13.78 -5.42 -9.38
C GLU A 368 -13.58 -6.77 -8.68
N ILE A 369 -14.63 -7.31 -8.07
CA ILE A 369 -14.68 -8.70 -7.58
C ILE A 369 -15.81 -9.42 -8.31
N LYS A 370 -15.51 -10.61 -8.85
CA LYS A 370 -16.45 -11.46 -9.58
C LYS A 370 -16.63 -12.77 -8.84
N ASP A 371 -17.88 -13.12 -8.51
CA ASP A 371 -18.19 -14.43 -7.95
C ASP A 371 -17.90 -15.57 -8.97
N PRO A 372 -17.86 -16.83 -8.53
CA PRO A 372 -17.64 -17.98 -9.41
C PRO A 372 -18.67 -18.13 -10.55
N ASP A 373 -19.87 -17.52 -10.41
CA ASP A 373 -20.90 -17.48 -11.45
C ASP A 373 -20.62 -16.38 -12.50
N GLY A 374 -19.58 -15.56 -12.29
CA GLY A 374 -19.16 -14.47 -13.15
C GLY A 374 -19.92 -13.16 -12.92
N ARG A 375 -20.68 -13.04 -11.83
CA ARG A 375 -21.39 -11.81 -11.46
C ARG A 375 -20.46 -10.90 -10.66
N THR A 376 -20.46 -9.63 -11.01
CA THR A 376 -19.78 -8.59 -10.24
C THR A 376 -20.46 -8.40 -8.88
N THR A 377 -19.75 -8.67 -7.79
CA THR A 377 -20.22 -8.50 -6.42
C THR A 377 -19.73 -7.20 -5.79
N GLN A 378 -18.57 -6.71 -6.24
CA GLN A 378 -18.00 -5.42 -5.88
C GLN A 378 -17.38 -4.79 -7.13
N GLU A 379 -17.53 -3.48 -7.24
CA GLU A 379 -16.91 -2.64 -8.26
C GLU A 379 -16.30 -1.42 -7.56
N LEU A 380 -15.24 -0.87 -8.14
CA LEU A 380 -14.57 0.34 -7.64
C LEU A 380 -15.59 1.47 -7.43
N ASP A 381 -15.72 1.88 -6.17
CA ASP A 381 -16.49 3.06 -5.76
C ASP A 381 -15.53 4.06 -5.10
N PRO A 382 -15.05 5.08 -5.84
CA PRO A 382 -14.07 6.05 -5.34
C PRO A 382 -14.49 6.69 -4.02
N GLN A 383 -13.68 6.51 -2.98
CA GLN A 383 -13.92 7.10 -1.66
C GLN A 383 -13.02 8.31 -1.45
N VAL A 384 -13.60 9.43 -1.05
CA VAL A 384 -12.83 10.57 -0.55
C VAL A 384 -12.29 10.20 0.83
N GLN A 385 -10.98 10.33 1.01
CA GLN A 385 -10.34 10.17 2.32
C GLN A 385 -10.39 11.49 3.08
N THR A 386 -9.86 12.57 2.49
CA THR A 386 -9.80 13.89 3.12
C THR A 386 -9.84 15.02 2.09
N GLU A 387 -10.50 16.13 2.43
CA GLU A 387 -10.32 17.41 1.75
C GLU A 387 -9.10 18.12 2.34
N VAL A 388 -8.01 18.19 1.58
CA VAL A 388 -6.71 18.66 2.10
C VAL A 388 -6.61 20.17 2.04
N MET A 389 -6.98 20.73 0.88
CA MET A 389 -6.90 22.15 0.57
C MET A 389 -8.04 22.55 -0.36
N SER A 390 -8.29 23.86 -0.47
CA SER A 390 -9.21 24.40 -1.46
C SER A 390 -8.74 24.16 -2.90
N SER A 391 -9.70 24.13 -3.84
CA SER A 391 -9.41 24.02 -5.27
C SER A 391 -8.54 25.16 -5.80
N ASP A 392 -8.68 26.36 -5.23
CA ASP A 392 -7.89 27.53 -5.60
C ASP A 392 -6.42 27.34 -5.19
N THR A 393 -6.17 26.84 -3.97
CA THR A 393 -4.82 26.49 -3.53
C THR A 393 -4.21 25.39 -4.40
N ALA A 394 -4.98 24.32 -4.68
CA ALA A 394 -4.52 23.22 -5.52
C ALA A 394 -4.18 23.68 -6.94
N GLY A 395 -5.01 24.56 -7.53
CA GLY A 395 -4.76 25.17 -8.84
C GLY A 395 -3.49 26.00 -8.87
N ALA A 396 -3.29 26.90 -7.89
CA ALA A 396 -2.07 27.69 -7.78
C ALA A 396 -0.82 26.82 -7.61
N LEU A 397 -0.91 25.76 -6.81
CA LEU A 397 0.19 24.82 -6.60
C LEU A 397 0.50 24.00 -7.85
N ALA A 398 -0.52 23.54 -8.59
CA ALA A 398 -0.36 22.85 -9.86
C ALA A 398 0.35 23.73 -10.89
N GLU A 399 -0.02 25.02 -11.00
CA GLU A 399 0.66 25.97 -11.90
C GLU A 399 2.13 26.18 -11.55
N MET A 400 2.47 26.28 -10.25
CA MET A 400 3.86 26.37 -9.81
C MET A 400 4.62 25.05 -10.00
N MET A 401 3.96 23.89 -9.89
CA MET A 401 4.56 22.59 -10.19
C MET A 401 4.78 22.39 -11.70
N THR A 402 3.94 22.99 -12.56
CA THR A 402 4.19 23.05 -14.00
C THR A 402 5.45 23.84 -14.31
N SER A 403 5.68 24.98 -13.65
CA SER A 403 6.90 25.77 -13.89
C SER A 403 8.19 25.04 -13.50
N VAL A 404 8.16 24.17 -12.49
CA VAL A 404 9.30 23.30 -12.17
C VAL A 404 9.69 22.42 -13.36
N VAL A 405 8.71 21.92 -14.13
CA VAL A 405 8.93 21.05 -15.30
C VAL A 405 9.22 21.82 -16.57
N GLU A 406 8.72 23.04 -16.73
CA GLU A 406 8.96 23.82 -17.96
C GLU A 406 10.29 24.57 -17.93
N GLU A 407 10.68 25.11 -16.77
CA GLU A 407 11.83 26.02 -16.65
C GLU A 407 12.73 25.73 -15.45
N GLY A 408 12.32 24.83 -14.56
CA GLY A 408 13.01 24.55 -13.30
C GLY A 408 13.82 23.25 -13.29
N THR A 409 13.91 22.67 -12.09
CA THR A 409 14.74 21.47 -11.82
C THR A 409 14.29 20.21 -12.55
N ALA A 410 13.10 20.21 -13.18
CA ALA A 410 12.54 19.10 -13.93
C ALA A 410 12.46 19.35 -15.45
N ALA A 411 13.13 20.38 -15.99
CA ALA A 411 13.10 20.75 -17.41
C ALA A 411 13.36 19.58 -18.40
N GLY A 412 14.12 18.55 -17.97
CA GLY A 412 14.38 17.36 -18.78
C GLY A 412 13.19 16.40 -18.95
N LEU A 413 12.07 16.60 -18.25
CA LEU A 413 10.89 15.73 -18.28
C LEU A 413 9.81 16.17 -19.29
N SER A 414 10.01 17.27 -20.01
CA SER A 414 9.04 17.76 -21.00
C SER A 414 8.90 16.78 -22.18
N LEU A 415 7.88 15.92 -22.17
CA LEU A 415 7.50 15.09 -23.31
C LEU A 415 6.62 15.91 -24.26
N GLY A 416 7.10 16.16 -25.48
CA GLY A 416 6.43 17.03 -26.44
C GLY A 416 4.95 16.70 -26.64
N GLY A 417 4.08 17.71 -26.50
CA GLY A 417 2.64 17.60 -26.72
C GLY A 417 1.80 17.34 -25.47
N THR A 418 2.40 17.18 -24.28
CA THR A 418 1.68 17.07 -23.00
C THR A 418 2.32 17.99 -21.95
N THR A 419 1.51 18.73 -21.20
CA THR A 419 1.97 19.53 -20.06
C THR A 419 2.07 18.65 -18.82
N PHE A 420 3.21 18.72 -18.13
CA PHE A 420 3.45 18.01 -16.88
C PHE A 420 3.61 19.01 -15.74
N ALA A 421 3.19 18.61 -14.55
CA ALA A 421 3.46 19.29 -13.30
C ALA A 421 4.21 18.32 -12.39
N GLY A 422 5.20 18.81 -11.65
CA GLY A 422 5.95 17.95 -10.74
C GLY A 422 6.92 18.69 -9.85
N LYS A 423 7.59 17.93 -8.98
CA LYS A 423 8.67 18.41 -8.15
C LYS A 423 9.74 17.33 -8.04
N THR A 424 11.01 17.69 -8.27
CA THR A 424 12.13 16.80 -7.98
C THR A 424 12.59 16.96 -6.54
N GLY A 425 13.19 15.91 -5.98
CA GLY A 425 13.81 15.93 -4.67
C GLY A 425 15.10 15.13 -4.66
N THR A 426 16.00 15.57 -3.81
CA THR A 426 17.19 14.83 -3.41
C THR A 426 17.30 14.99 -1.90
N ALA A 427 17.63 13.90 -1.21
CA ALA A 427 17.92 13.88 0.20
C ALA A 427 19.40 13.55 0.41
N GLU A 428 20.02 14.18 1.40
CA GLU A 428 21.42 13.97 1.80
C GLU A 428 21.56 12.84 2.83
#